data_AF-G5SWI9-F1
#
_entry.id   AF-G5SWI9-F1
#
_cell.length_a   1.000
_cell.length_b   1.000
_cell.length_c   1.000
_cell.angle_alpha   90.00
_cell.angle_beta   90.00
_cell.angle_gamma   90.00
#
_symmetry.space_group_name_H-M   'P 1'
#
loop_
_entity.id
_entity.type
_entity.pdbx_description
1 polymer ?
#
loop_
_entity_poly.entity_id
_entity_poly.type
_entity_poly.pdbx_seq_one_letter_code
_entity_poly.pdbx_strand_id
1 'polypeptide(L)'
;TEISFQPGLQDVISAFYALRHYPNIDQLKTGEQVSLDMIFDDDEVYKFKLKLLGREQIKTNFGTVNTLKFCPLVQDGRVFKEEESITMWITDDKNKIPVKLKAALRVGSLIAELDGFNSLKHETNLKK
;
A
#
# COMPACT_ATOMS: atom_id res chain seq x y z
N THR A 1 26.23 -4.98 -7.68
CA THR A 1 25.49 -5.26 -8.92
C THR A 1 24.96 -3.95 -9.46
N GLU A 2 24.92 -3.75 -10.77
CA GLU A 2 24.28 -2.57 -11.37
C GLU A 2 22.91 -2.98 -11.91
N ILE A 3 21.85 -2.42 -11.33
CA ILE A 3 20.49 -2.55 -11.88
C ILE A 3 20.27 -1.36 -12.81
N SER A 4 19.95 -1.61 -14.08
CA SER A 4 19.57 -0.54 -15.02
C SER A 4 18.30 0.14 -14.54
N PHE A 5 18.38 1.43 -14.22
CA PHE A 5 17.24 2.23 -13.79
C PHE A 5 16.13 2.22 -14.86
N GLN A 6 14.92 1.85 -14.46
CA GLN A 6 13.72 1.96 -15.29
C GLN A 6 12.81 3.05 -14.70
N PRO A 7 12.39 4.06 -15.50
CA PRO A 7 11.46 5.07 -15.02
C PRO A 7 10.16 4.45 -14.49
N GLY A 8 9.75 4.83 -13.29
CA GLY A 8 8.53 4.33 -12.65
C GLY A 8 8.72 3.16 -11.69
N LEU A 9 9.96 2.67 -11.54
CA LEU A 9 10.31 1.64 -10.56
C LEU A 9 10.02 2.08 -9.13
N GLN A 10 9.42 1.20 -8.33
CA GLN A 10 9.00 1.47 -6.96
C GLN A 10 9.75 0.60 -5.94
N ASP A 11 9.89 1.08 -4.71
CA ASP A 11 10.13 0.25 -3.51
C ASP A 11 8.81 0.05 -2.75
N VAL A 12 8.83 -0.63 -1.59
CA VAL A 12 7.61 -0.92 -0.80
C VAL A 12 6.89 0.37 -0.40
N ILE A 13 7.64 1.37 0.04
CA ILE A 13 7.11 2.63 0.55
C ILE A 13 6.61 3.47 -0.62
N SER A 14 7.39 3.59 -1.70
CA SER A 14 6.97 4.36 -2.86
C SER A 14 5.78 3.71 -3.58
N ALA A 15 5.68 2.37 -3.60
CA ALA A 15 4.50 1.64 -4.08
C ALA A 15 3.25 1.94 -3.24
N PHE A 16 3.39 2.04 -1.92
CA PHE A 16 2.29 2.43 -1.03
C PHE A 16 1.79 3.84 -1.36
N TYR A 17 2.70 4.78 -1.65
CA TYR A 17 2.35 6.13 -2.09
C TYR A 17 1.83 6.19 -3.54
N ALA A 18 2.30 5.32 -4.43
CA ALA A 18 1.87 5.27 -5.82
C ALA A 18 0.36 4.99 -5.96
N LEU A 19 -0.22 4.27 -4.99
CA LEU A 19 -1.68 4.08 -4.89
C LEU A 19 -2.47 5.39 -4.88
N ARG A 20 -1.89 6.50 -4.38
CA ARG A 20 -2.57 7.82 -4.41
C ARG A 20 -2.94 8.29 -5.81
N HIS A 21 -2.14 7.91 -6.80
CA HIS A 21 -2.27 8.38 -8.18
C HIS A 21 -2.68 7.27 -9.15
N TYR A 22 -2.99 6.07 -8.63
CA TYR A 22 -3.32 4.96 -9.50
C TYR A 22 -4.66 5.22 -10.23
N PRO A 23 -4.70 5.11 -11.57
CA PRO A 23 -5.91 5.40 -12.34
C PRO A 23 -7.10 4.55 -11.89
N ASN A 24 -8.26 5.19 -11.74
CA ASN A 24 -9.53 4.53 -11.42
C ASN A 24 -9.49 3.68 -10.12
N ILE A 25 -8.58 3.98 -9.18
CA ILE A 25 -8.50 3.25 -7.90
C ILE A 25 -9.83 3.28 -7.12
N ASP A 26 -10.59 4.36 -7.27
CA ASP A 26 -11.93 4.55 -6.68
C ASP A 26 -12.95 3.52 -7.20
N GLN A 27 -12.77 3.05 -8.43
CA GLN A 27 -13.68 2.14 -9.12
C GLN A 27 -13.31 0.68 -8.90
N LEU A 28 -12.17 0.40 -8.26
CA LEU A 28 -11.73 -0.96 -7.99
C LEU A 28 -12.74 -1.71 -7.12
N LYS A 29 -13.04 -2.92 -7.56
CA LYS A 29 -13.86 -3.90 -6.85
C LYS A 29 -12.97 -4.83 -6.04
N THR A 30 -13.51 -5.34 -4.94
CA THR A 30 -12.83 -6.36 -4.13
C THR A 30 -12.38 -7.52 -5.01
N GLY A 31 -11.11 -7.88 -4.88
CA GLY A 31 -10.47 -8.95 -5.67
C GLY A 31 -9.71 -8.46 -6.90
N GLU A 32 -9.99 -7.25 -7.39
CA GLU A 32 -9.22 -6.63 -8.48
C GLU A 32 -7.82 -6.20 -8.01
N GLN A 33 -6.94 -5.98 -8.98
CA GLN A 33 -5.51 -5.86 -8.75
C GLN A 33 -4.94 -4.58 -9.38
N VAL A 34 -4.03 -3.96 -8.65
CA VAL A 34 -3.13 -2.90 -9.12
C VAL A 34 -1.78 -3.56 -9.43
N SER A 35 -1.19 -3.26 -10.59
CA SER A 35 0.15 -3.76 -10.93
C SER A 35 1.15 -2.61 -10.96
N LEU A 36 2.29 -2.80 -10.30
CA LEU A 36 3.41 -1.86 -10.23
C LEU A 36 4.71 -2.64 -10.51
N ASP A 37 5.68 -1.99 -11.14
CA ASP A 37 7.02 -2.55 -11.26
C ASP A 37 7.84 -2.13 -10.03
N MET A 38 8.40 -3.11 -9.32
CA MET A 38 9.00 -2.90 -8.00
C MET A 38 10.38 -3.57 -7.90
N ILE A 39 11.29 -2.96 -7.12
CA ILE A 39 12.52 -3.59 -6.65
C ILE A 39 12.41 -3.99 -5.18
N PHE A 40 12.96 -5.15 -4.84
CA PHE A 40 13.07 -5.61 -3.46
C PHE A 40 14.35 -6.42 -3.28
N ASP A 41 15.31 -5.89 -2.50
CA ASP A 41 16.57 -6.46 -1.98
C ASP A 41 17.50 -7.20 -2.98
N ASP A 42 16.97 -8.20 -3.70
CA ASP A 42 17.68 -9.20 -4.52
C ASP A 42 17.88 -8.78 -6.00
N ASP A 43 18.16 -7.50 -6.26
CA ASP A 43 18.62 -6.99 -7.57
C ASP A 43 17.72 -7.24 -8.81
N GLU A 44 16.47 -7.70 -8.65
CA GLU A 44 15.53 -7.98 -9.74
C GLU A 44 14.28 -7.06 -9.71
N VAL A 45 13.77 -6.74 -10.90
CA VAL A 45 12.50 -6.01 -11.06
C VAL A 45 11.35 -7.01 -11.11
N TYR A 46 10.43 -6.89 -10.15
CA TYR A 46 9.27 -7.77 -10.01
C TYR A 46 7.97 -7.06 -10.38
N LYS A 47 7.05 -7.80 -10.99
CA LYS A 47 5.67 -7.35 -11.20
C LYS A 47 4.89 -7.50 -9.90
N PHE A 48 4.89 -6.44 -9.12
CA PHE A 48 4.21 -6.37 -7.85
C PHE A 48 2.71 -6.14 -8.05
N LYS A 49 1.90 -7.10 -7.61
CA LYS A 49 0.44 -7.02 -7.73
C LYS A 49 -0.18 -6.78 -6.36
N LEU A 50 -0.94 -5.71 -6.22
CA LEU A 50 -1.70 -5.37 -5.03
C LEU A 50 -3.17 -5.70 -5.24
N LYS A 51 -3.68 -6.67 -4.51
CA LYS A 51 -5.10 -7.03 -4.52
C LYS A 51 -5.86 -6.14 -3.56
N LEU A 52 -6.94 -5.54 -4.02
CA LEU A 52 -7.91 -4.87 -3.15
C LEU A 52 -8.66 -5.95 -2.35
N LEU A 53 -8.46 -5.99 -1.05
CA LEU A 53 -9.18 -6.89 -0.14
C LEU A 53 -10.58 -6.36 0.21
N GLY A 54 -10.77 -5.04 0.13
CA GLY A 54 -12.07 -4.42 0.32
C GLY A 54 -11.96 -3.04 0.97
N ARG A 55 -13.13 -2.53 1.37
CA ARG A 55 -13.29 -1.28 2.10
C ARG A 55 -13.57 -1.59 3.57
N GLU A 56 -12.86 -0.94 4.48
CA GLU A 56 -13.11 -1.09 5.92
C GLU A 56 -12.88 0.22 6.69
N GLN A 57 -13.54 0.33 7.84
CA GLN A 57 -13.29 1.42 8.79
C GLN A 57 -12.21 0.99 9.78
N ILE A 58 -11.13 1.76 9.89
CA ILE A 58 -10.08 1.52 10.88
C ILE A 58 -10.00 2.68 11.87
N LYS A 59 -9.65 2.38 13.12
CA LYS A 59 -9.27 3.39 14.11
C LYS A 59 -7.83 3.84 13.85
N THR A 60 -7.61 5.14 13.86
CA THR A 60 -6.31 5.79 13.71
C THR A 60 -6.17 6.89 14.77
N ASN A 61 -4.99 7.48 14.87
CA ASN A 61 -4.77 8.67 15.69
C ASN A 61 -5.60 9.89 15.22
N PHE A 62 -6.16 9.83 14.00
CA PHE A 62 -7.01 10.87 13.42
C PHE A 62 -8.51 10.52 13.43
N GLY A 63 -8.90 9.56 14.27
CA GLY A 63 -10.26 9.06 14.40
C GLY A 63 -10.54 7.79 13.58
N THR A 64 -11.83 7.49 13.39
CA THR A 64 -12.29 6.37 12.54
C THR A 64 -12.29 6.81 11.08
N VAL A 65 -11.61 6.04 10.23
CA VAL A 65 -11.34 6.41 8.83
C VAL A 65 -11.85 5.31 7.91
N ASN A 66 -12.61 5.69 6.88
CA ASN A 66 -12.94 4.78 5.77
C ASN A 66 -11.69 4.55 4.92
N THR A 67 -11.35 3.30 4.66
CA THR A 67 -10.09 2.93 3.98
C THR A 67 -10.29 1.87 2.91
N LEU A 68 -9.40 1.89 1.92
CA LEU A 68 -9.17 0.80 0.99
C LEU A 68 -8.01 -0.07 1.53
N LYS A 69 -8.26 -1.36 1.67
CA LYS A 69 -7.30 -2.34 2.21
C LYS A 69 -6.67 -3.14 1.08
N PHE A 70 -5.35 -3.11 0.98
CA PHE A 70 -4.59 -3.82 -0.03
C PHE A 70 -3.66 -4.85 0.59
N CYS A 71 -3.42 -5.94 -0.14
CA CYS A 71 -2.33 -6.87 0.15
C CYS A 71 -1.55 -7.20 -1.14
N PRO A 72 -0.23 -7.41 -1.05
CA PRO A 72 0.54 -8.00 -2.13
C PRO A 72 0.08 -9.42 -2.44
N LEU A 73 0.11 -9.78 -3.72
CA LEU A 73 0.03 -11.16 -4.17
C LEU A 73 1.44 -11.73 -4.24
N VAL A 74 1.60 -12.91 -3.66
CA VAL A 74 2.82 -13.70 -3.75
C VAL A 74 2.92 -14.25 -5.17
N GLN A 75 4.02 -13.97 -5.87
CA GLN A 75 4.40 -14.74 -7.06
C GLN A 75 5.33 -15.87 -6.62
N ASP A 76 5.17 -17.05 -7.23
CA ASP A 76 6.07 -18.18 -7.04
C ASP A 76 7.52 -17.72 -7.27
N GLY A 77 8.39 -17.92 -6.27
CA GLY A 77 9.82 -17.66 -6.39
C GLY A 77 10.41 -16.47 -5.63
N ARG A 78 9.58 -15.57 -5.05
CA ARG A 78 9.87 -14.58 -3.97
C ARG A 78 9.11 -13.27 -4.23
N VAL A 79 8.40 -12.79 -3.20
CA VAL A 79 8.51 -11.42 -2.62
C VAL A 79 8.01 -11.47 -1.16
N PHE A 80 6.95 -12.24 -0.85
CA PHE A 80 6.46 -12.44 0.52
C PHE A 80 5.94 -13.88 0.69
N LYS A 81 6.16 -14.54 1.83
CA LYS A 81 5.42 -15.78 2.18
C LYS A 81 4.05 -15.40 2.75
N GLU A 82 3.05 -16.28 2.69
CA GLU A 82 1.73 -16.00 3.30
C GLU A 82 1.84 -15.62 4.80
N GLU A 83 2.80 -16.23 5.51
CA GLU A 83 3.14 -15.96 6.91
C GLU A 83 3.78 -14.57 7.14
N GLU A 84 4.33 -13.94 6.09
CA GLU A 84 5.02 -12.64 6.10
C GLU A 84 4.22 -11.60 5.30
N SER A 85 2.89 -11.62 5.46
CA SER A 85 1.99 -10.79 4.66
C SER A 85 2.04 -9.30 5.07
N ILE A 86 2.16 -8.43 4.06
CA ILE A 86 1.96 -6.99 4.22
C ILE A 86 0.50 -6.64 3.94
N THR A 87 -0.07 -5.79 4.78
CA THR A 87 -1.35 -5.14 4.56
C THR A 87 -1.17 -3.63 4.58
N MET A 88 -1.79 -2.95 3.62
CA MET A 88 -1.70 -1.51 3.43
C MET A 88 -3.09 -0.89 3.43
N TRP A 89 -3.20 0.28 4.05
CA TRP A 89 -4.45 1.04 4.12
C TRP A 89 -4.22 2.46 3.63
N ILE A 90 -5.04 2.87 2.67
CA ILE A 90 -5.17 4.26 2.24
C ILE A 90 -6.58 4.75 2.55
N THR A 91 -6.77 6.05 2.79
CA THR A 91 -8.13 6.62 2.92
C THR A 91 -8.97 6.31 1.68
N ASP A 92 -10.26 6.06 1.87
CA ASP A 92 -11.22 5.98 0.77
C ASP A 92 -11.80 7.37 0.49
N ASP A 93 -10.92 8.30 0.09
CA ASP A 93 -11.27 9.67 -0.30
C ASP A 93 -10.41 10.13 -1.49
N LYS A 94 -10.61 11.36 -1.98
CA LYS A 94 -9.84 11.87 -3.13
C LYS A 94 -8.34 12.01 -2.85
N ASN A 95 -7.92 12.07 -1.59
CA ASN A 95 -6.52 12.18 -1.24
C ASN A 95 -5.80 10.83 -1.22
N LYS A 96 -6.50 9.72 -0.94
CA LYS A 96 -5.90 8.37 -0.85
C LYS A 96 -4.69 8.31 0.09
N ILE A 97 -4.79 9.01 1.21
CA ILE A 97 -3.72 9.17 2.21
C ILE A 97 -3.32 7.80 2.75
N PRO A 98 -2.04 7.40 2.65
CA PRO A 98 -1.51 6.25 3.36
C PRO A 98 -1.69 6.44 4.87
N VAL A 99 -2.47 5.57 5.51
CA VAL A 99 -2.83 5.72 6.94
C VAL A 99 -2.25 4.63 7.83
N LYS A 100 -2.02 3.43 7.28
CA LYS A 100 -1.48 2.30 8.05
C LYS A 100 -0.79 1.30 7.13
N LEU A 101 0.31 0.72 7.62
CA LEU A 101 0.97 -0.45 7.05
C LEU A 101 1.21 -1.45 8.17
N LYS A 102 0.89 -2.72 7.93
CA LYS A 102 1.15 -3.81 8.86
C LYS A 102 1.88 -4.93 8.12
N ALA A 103 3.05 -5.30 8.60
CA ALA A 103 3.73 -6.52 8.17
C ALA A 103 3.55 -7.59 9.26
N ALA A 104 2.89 -8.69 8.91
CA ALA A 104 2.89 -9.88 9.74
C ALA A 104 4.29 -10.49 9.72
N LEU A 105 4.78 -10.90 10.88
CA LEU A 105 6.04 -11.64 11.01
C LEU A 105 5.73 -12.99 11.62
N ARG A 106 6.64 -13.96 11.45
CA ARG A 106 6.54 -15.27 12.12
C ARG A 106 6.30 -15.14 13.63
N VAL A 107 6.90 -14.12 14.25
CA VAL A 107 6.66 -13.77 15.66
C VAL A 107 6.33 -12.28 15.74
N GLY A 108 5.05 -11.96 15.94
CA GLY A 108 4.56 -10.59 16.10
C GLY A 108 4.22 -9.88 14.79
N SER A 109 4.31 -8.55 14.80
CA SER A 109 4.06 -7.74 13.61
C SER A 109 4.74 -6.38 13.72
N LEU A 110 5.17 -5.84 12.59
CA LEU A 110 5.55 -4.44 12.47
C LEU A 110 4.33 -3.63 12.04
N ILE A 111 4.10 -2.51 12.71
CA ILE A 111 2.99 -1.60 12.42
C ILE A 111 3.58 -0.21 12.22
N ALA A 112 3.29 0.39 11.07
CA ALA A 112 3.50 1.80 10.81
C ALA A 112 2.14 2.49 10.69
N GLU A 113 1.97 3.59 11.41
CA GLU A 113 0.75 4.39 11.40
C GLU A 113 1.10 5.82 11.01
N LEU A 114 0.17 6.50 10.35
CA LEU A 114 0.33 7.91 10.01
C LEU A 114 0.47 8.73 11.31
N ASP A 115 1.55 9.48 11.41
CA ASP A 115 1.85 10.36 12.54
C ASP A 115 1.41 11.81 12.29
N GLY A 116 1.41 12.24 11.03
CA GLY A 116 0.99 13.57 10.62
C GLY A 116 0.83 13.71 9.12
N PHE A 117 0.03 14.69 8.71
CA PHE A 117 -0.14 15.06 7.30
C PHE A 117 -0.33 16.57 7.16
N ASN A 118 0.11 17.10 6.01
CA ASN A 118 -0.05 18.51 5.65
C ASN A 118 -0.23 18.64 4.13
N SER A 119 -0.54 19.86 3.67
CA SER A 119 -0.53 20.24 2.25
C SER A 119 -1.30 19.29 1.32
N LEU A 120 -2.48 18.83 1.75
CA LEU A 120 -3.32 17.93 0.98
C LEU A 120 -3.92 18.65 -0.24
N LYS A 121 -4.04 17.93 -1.35
CA LYS A 121 -4.64 18.42 -2.59
C LYS A 121 -6.16 18.65 -2.47
N HIS A 122 -6.81 17.86 -1.64
CA HIS A 122 -8.25 17.92 -1.39
C HIS A 122 -8.54 18.04 0.10
N GLU A 123 -9.72 18.54 0.46
CA GLU A 123 -10.19 18.51 1.84
C GLU A 123 -10.26 17.07 2.37
N THR A 124 -10.04 16.90 3.67
CA THR A 124 -10.08 15.59 4.33
C THR A 124 -10.92 15.65 5.59
N ASN A 125 -11.52 14.52 5.93
CA ASN A 125 -12.28 14.33 7.15
C ASN A 125 -11.42 13.80 8.32
N LEU A 126 -10.12 13.60 8.10
CA LEU A 126 -9.19 13.23 9.17
C LEU A 126 -9.14 14.34 10.22
N LYS A 127 -9.36 13.97 11.49
CA LYS A 127 -9.38 14.92 12.61
C LYS A 127 -7.99 15.02 13.20
N LYS A 128 -7.45 16.25 13.32
CA LYS A 128 -6.22 16.51 14.06
C LYS A 128 -6.43 16.43 15.56
#